data_AF-A0AAD6DWL9-F1
#
_entry.id   AF-A0AAD6DWL9-F1
#
_cell.length_a   1.000
_cell.length_b   1.000
_cell.length_c   1.000
_cell.angle_alpha   90.00
_cell.angle_beta   90.00
_cell.angle_gamma   90.00
#
_symmetry.space_group_name_H-M   'P 1'
#
loop_
_entity.id
_entity.type
_entity.pdbx_description
1 polymer ?
#
loop_
_entity_poly.entity_id
_entity_poly.type
_entity_poly.pdbx_seq_one_letter_code
_entity_poly.pdbx_strand_id
1 'polypeptide(L)'
;MNSLFNSALKQSSAIRRDLDTFAQSPATSSPALQGQIAASLASLNRTVDDYSALSKKELIPEKQQKAFDRVKNFRDELGDYRGQFDRLRREREEAQSHAKSNELFGRRPHNTSTPENPYAQSAQSQTSSSGYGTQGLSFGAGPGDANREAHALREQSFFANTHSQLDEFLDRGRAVLTDLGEQREILKGTQRRLYSVANTLGSFNLFQKRAFSASASQASKVAVLGAGGGIGQPLSLLLKLNPRVSDLALYDIRGGPGVAADLSHINTKSTVTGYNPDAAGLDSCLKDAEIVLIPAGVPRKPGMTRDDLFNTNASIVRDLAKAAAKSAPNANILVISNPVNSTVPIVSEVYKAAGVYNPKRLFGVTTLDVVRASRFISQVQSTDPANEKVTVIGGHSGVTIVPLLSQSNHASIAGETRDALVNRIQFGGDEVVKAKDGAGSATLSMAMAGARFAESLLRAAQGEKGVIEPTFVDSPLFKDQGIDFFASKVELGPNGAEKIHEVGPVNEYEQKLIDACLVDLKKNIQKGVDFVKANP
;
A
#
# COMPACT_ATOMS: atom_id res chain seq x y z
N MET A 1 33.37 31.85 1.68
CA MET A 1 32.28 31.68 0.69
C MET A 1 32.81 31.38 -0.71
N ASN A 2 33.63 32.25 -1.32
CA ASN A 2 34.19 32.01 -2.67
C ASN A 2 35.05 30.74 -2.81
N SER A 3 35.77 30.34 -1.74
CA SER A 3 36.56 29.10 -1.72
C SER A 3 35.69 27.85 -1.85
N LEU A 4 34.59 27.76 -1.09
CA LEU A 4 33.63 26.65 -1.15
C LEU A 4 32.88 26.61 -2.50
N PHE A 5 32.54 27.78 -3.05
CA PHE A 5 31.96 27.86 -4.40
C PHE A 5 32.89 27.27 -5.46
N ASN A 6 34.17 27.66 -5.45
CA ASN A 6 35.16 27.13 -6.39
C ASN A 6 35.44 25.64 -6.17
N SER A 7 35.37 25.18 -4.90
CA SER A 7 35.47 23.76 -4.56
C SER A 7 34.29 22.96 -5.15
N ALA A 8 33.06 23.44 -4.94
CA ALA A 8 31.85 22.80 -5.48
C ALA A 8 31.86 22.76 -7.02
N LEU A 9 32.31 23.83 -7.68
CA LEU A 9 32.46 23.88 -9.14
C LEU A 9 33.46 22.84 -9.66
N LYS A 10 34.62 22.70 -9.00
CA LYS A 10 35.64 21.71 -9.37
C LYS A 10 35.12 20.29 -9.16
N GLN A 11 34.44 20.03 -8.04
CA GLN A 11 33.83 18.74 -7.74
C GLN A 11 32.71 18.38 -8.73
N SER A 12 31.81 19.32 -9.04
CA SER A 12 30.75 19.16 -10.04
C SER A 12 31.34 18.82 -11.42
N SER A 13 32.38 19.56 -11.85
CA SER A 13 33.08 19.29 -13.11
C SER A 13 33.77 17.91 -13.13
N ALA A 14 34.32 17.46 -12.01
CA ALA A 14 34.96 16.14 -11.90
C ALA A 14 33.92 15.01 -11.97
N ILE A 15 32.82 15.14 -11.23
CA ILE A 15 31.71 14.16 -11.25
C ILE A 15 31.15 14.01 -12.65
N ARG A 16 30.96 15.11 -13.37
CA ARG A 16 30.49 15.08 -14.76
C ARG A 16 31.42 14.25 -15.66
N ARG A 17 32.74 14.46 -15.58
CA ARG A 17 33.72 13.69 -16.36
C ARG A 17 33.73 12.20 -15.98
N ASP A 18 33.62 11.90 -14.69
CA ASP A 18 33.60 10.52 -14.22
C ASP A 18 32.31 9.81 -14.68
N LEU A 19 31.16 10.50 -14.69
CA LEU A 19 29.90 10.00 -15.24
C LEU A 19 29.97 9.80 -16.76
N ASP A 20 30.54 10.74 -17.51
CA ASP A 20 30.74 10.60 -18.95
C ASP A 20 31.64 9.40 -19.28
N THR A 21 32.71 9.21 -18.48
CA THR A 21 33.61 8.05 -18.59
C THR A 21 32.87 6.75 -18.28
N PHE A 22 32.00 6.76 -17.26
CA PHE A 22 31.19 5.61 -16.90
C PHE A 22 30.16 5.25 -17.98
N ALA A 23 29.58 6.26 -18.65
CA ALA A 23 28.63 6.11 -19.73
C ALA A 23 29.25 5.55 -21.02
N GLN A 24 30.52 5.85 -21.31
CA GLN A 24 31.23 5.34 -22.50
C GLN A 24 31.50 3.84 -22.46
N SER A 25 31.50 3.22 -21.28
CA SER A 25 31.80 1.79 -21.12
C SER A 25 31.08 1.17 -19.92
N PRO A 26 29.73 1.08 -19.93
CA PRO A 26 28.96 0.62 -18.77
C PRO A 26 29.31 -0.82 -18.37
N ALA A 27 29.54 -1.69 -19.36
CA ALA A 27 29.81 -3.12 -19.16
C ALA A 27 31.24 -3.43 -18.64
N THR A 28 32.22 -2.59 -18.93
CA THR A 28 33.65 -2.80 -18.58
C THR A 28 34.18 -1.81 -17.54
N SER A 29 33.34 -0.87 -17.07
CA SER A 29 33.70 0.10 -16.03
C SER A 29 34.18 -0.59 -14.74
N SER A 30 35.28 -0.13 -14.17
CA SER A 30 35.82 -0.71 -12.93
C SER A 30 34.91 -0.42 -11.72
N PRO A 31 34.66 -1.39 -10.81
CA PRO A 31 33.98 -1.12 -9.52
C PRO A 31 34.62 0.02 -8.72
N ALA A 32 35.93 0.28 -8.93
CA ALA A 32 36.62 1.41 -8.32
C ALA A 32 36.05 2.76 -8.79
N LEU A 33 35.66 2.89 -10.05
CA LEU A 33 35.06 4.11 -10.60
C LEU A 33 33.67 4.38 -9.99
N GLN A 34 32.89 3.33 -9.70
CA GLN A 34 31.61 3.48 -8.98
C GLN A 34 31.82 4.00 -7.55
N GLY A 35 32.80 3.44 -6.84
CA GLY A 35 33.18 3.91 -5.51
C GLY A 35 33.65 5.37 -5.52
N GLN A 36 34.44 5.74 -6.53
CA GLN A 36 34.94 7.10 -6.72
C GLN A 36 33.81 8.10 -7.00
N ILE A 37 32.86 7.78 -7.89
CA ILE A 37 31.71 8.64 -8.20
C ILE A 37 30.82 8.79 -6.96
N ALA A 38 30.53 7.70 -6.25
CA ALA A 38 29.73 7.74 -5.02
C ALA A 38 30.38 8.60 -3.93
N ALA A 39 31.69 8.46 -3.73
CA ALA A 39 32.45 9.29 -2.79
C ALA A 39 32.46 10.77 -3.21
N SER A 40 32.60 11.05 -4.50
CA SER A 40 32.61 12.42 -5.04
C SER A 40 31.26 13.10 -4.90
N LEU A 41 30.15 12.37 -5.16
CA LEU A 41 28.78 12.86 -4.93
C LEU A 41 28.52 13.19 -3.45
N ALA A 42 28.99 12.35 -2.53
CA ALA A 42 28.88 12.60 -1.10
C ALA A 42 29.70 13.83 -0.67
N SER A 43 30.92 13.98 -1.23
CA SER A 43 31.80 15.12 -0.98
C SER A 43 31.22 16.44 -1.50
N LEU A 44 30.64 16.44 -2.70
CA LEU A 44 29.96 17.60 -3.28
C LEU A 44 28.73 17.99 -2.44
N ASN A 45 27.93 17.02 -1.99
CA ASN A 45 26.78 17.30 -1.14
C ASN A 45 27.17 18.03 0.15
N ARG A 46 28.22 17.55 0.84
CA ARG A 46 28.75 18.23 2.04
C ARG A 46 29.25 19.65 1.73
N THR A 47 29.99 19.81 0.65
CA THR A 47 30.51 21.12 0.22
C THR A 47 29.39 22.11 -0.09
N VAL A 48 28.30 21.65 -0.71
CA VAL A 48 27.10 22.47 -1.00
C VAL A 48 26.35 22.83 0.28
N ASP A 49 26.25 21.91 1.24
CA ASP A 49 25.62 22.18 2.53
C ASP A 49 26.43 23.20 3.35
N ASP A 50 27.76 23.09 3.37
CA ASP A 50 28.64 24.08 4.00
C ASP A 50 28.54 25.46 3.32
N TYR A 51 28.47 25.47 1.98
CA TYR A 51 28.25 26.70 1.20
C TYR A 51 26.88 27.33 1.52
N SER A 52 25.84 26.51 1.67
CA SER A 52 24.49 26.95 2.05
C SER A 52 24.43 27.47 3.49
N ALA A 53 25.22 26.92 4.41
CA ALA A 53 25.30 27.41 5.78
C ALA A 53 25.96 28.79 5.83
N LEU A 54 26.99 29.02 5.01
CA LEU A 54 27.64 30.34 4.89
C LEU A 54 26.75 31.36 4.16
N SER A 55 26.00 30.96 3.14
CA SER A 55 25.12 31.91 2.41
C SER A 55 24.03 32.50 3.30
N LYS A 56 23.50 31.74 4.25
CA LYS A 56 22.55 32.22 5.27
C LYS A 56 23.14 33.27 6.22
N LYS A 57 24.46 33.31 6.38
CA LYS A 57 25.18 34.27 7.24
C LYS A 57 25.71 35.48 6.47
N GLU A 58 25.44 35.58 5.17
CA GLU A 58 25.82 36.74 4.35
C GLU A 58 25.00 37.96 4.73
N LEU A 59 25.66 39.09 4.98
CA LEU A 59 25.03 40.32 5.44
C LEU A 59 24.58 41.21 4.28
N ILE A 60 25.17 41.04 3.08
CA ILE A 60 24.86 41.85 1.90
C ILE A 60 23.71 41.16 1.12
N PRO A 61 22.50 41.75 1.05
CA PRO A 61 21.32 41.09 0.47
C PRO A 61 21.51 40.61 -0.98
N GLU A 62 22.15 41.43 -1.83
CA GLU A 62 22.42 41.04 -3.22
C GLU A 62 23.37 39.85 -3.36
N LYS A 63 24.38 39.76 -2.47
CA LYS A 63 25.33 38.64 -2.47
C LYS A 63 24.69 37.39 -1.87
N GLN A 64 23.82 37.56 -0.88
CA GLN A 64 23.04 36.49 -0.29
C GLN A 64 22.09 35.85 -1.31
N GLN A 65 21.34 36.66 -2.07
CA GLN A 65 20.45 36.16 -3.11
C GLN A 65 21.22 35.39 -4.19
N LYS A 66 22.33 35.94 -4.69
CA LYS A 66 23.22 35.25 -5.65
C LYS A 66 23.77 33.94 -5.09
N ALA A 67 24.08 33.88 -3.79
CA ALA A 67 24.55 32.66 -3.15
C ALA A 67 23.44 31.60 -3.02
N PHE A 68 22.19 32.01 -2.78
CA PHE A 68 21.04 31.09 -2.80
C PHE A 68 20.75 30.53 -4.19
N ASP A 69 20.83 31.35 -5.23
CA ASP A 69 20.65 30.89 -6.61
C ASP A 69 21.74 29.87 -6.99
N ARG A 70 22.99 30.09 -6.55
CA ARG A 70 24.09 29.13 -6.73
C ARG A 70 23.87 27.82 -5.97
N VAL A 71 23.41 27.88 -4.73
CA VAL A 71 23.07 26.67 -3.95
C VAL A 71 21.96 25.88 -4.64
N LYS A 72 20.94 26.56 -5.17
CA LYS A 72 19.86 25.94 -5.93
C LYS A 72 20.41 25.20 -7.15
N ASN A 73 21.21 25.87 -7.98
CA ASN A 73 21.80 25.27 -9.18
C ASN A 73 22.65 24.03 -8.84
N PHE A 74 23.49 24.07 -7.80
CA PHE A 74 24.27 22.90 -7.40
C PHE A 74 23.41 21.74 -6.88
N ARG A 75 22.27 22.02 -6.24
CA ARG A 75 21.34 20.97 -5.78
C ARG A 75 20.59 20.32 -6.94
N ASP A 76 20.23 21.11 -7.95
CA ASP A 76 19.63 20.62 -9.18
C ASP A 76 20.65 19.73 -9.93
N GLU A 77 21.89 20.20 -10.11
CA GLU A 77 23.00 19.40 -10.70
C GLU A 77 23.27 18.10 -9.93
N LEU A 78 23.30 18.15 -8.59
CA LEU A 78 23.46 16.96 -7.75
C LEU A 78 22.34 15.94 -7.94
N GLY A 79 21.09 16.43 -8.13
CA GLY A 79 19.94 15.58 -8.44
C GLY A 79 20.12 14.87 -9.77
N ASP A 80 20.52 15.61 -10.80
CA ASP A 80 20.77 15.07 -12.13
C ASP A 80 21.91 14.05 -12.13
N TYR A 81 23.02 14.34 -11.45
CA TYR A 81 24.16 13.40 -11.34
C TYR A 81 23.79 12.10 -10.64
N ARG A 82 22.99 12.16 -9.55
CA ARG A 82 22.49 10.95 -8.88
C ARG A 82 21.59 10.13 -9.80
N GLY A 83 20.68 10.79 -10.52
CA GLY A 83 19.79 10.12 -11.48
C GLY A 83 20.56 9.43 -12.61
N GLN A 84 21.58 10.09 -13.17
CA GLN A 84 22.44 9.52 -14.21
C GLN A 84 23.26 8.34 -13.67
N PHE A 85 23.87 8.48 -12.49
CA PHE A 85 24.64 7.42 -11.86
C PHE A 85 23.81 6.16 -11.60
N ASP A 86 22.60 6.31 -11.06
CA ASP A 86 21.70 5.20 -10.77
C ASP A 86 21.24 4.48 -12.04
N ARG A 87 20.97 5.24 -13.11
CA ARG A 87 20.62 4.65 -14.43
C ARG A 87 21.78 3.83 -14.97
N LEU A 88 22.97 4.42 -15.04
CA LEU A 88 24.15 3.74 -15.60
C LEU A 88 24.54 2.51 -14.77
N ARG A 89 24.33 2.55 -13.45
CA ARG A 89 24.54 1.40 -12.57
C ARG A 89 23.60 0.24 -12.91
N ARG A 90 22.31 0.51 -13.15
CA ARG A 90 21.34 -0.53 -13.55
C ARG A 90 21.66 -1.13 -14.91
N GLU A 91 22.00 -0.30 -15.90
CA GLU A 91 22.39 -0.76 -17.24
C GLU A 91 23.59 -1.72 -17.18
N ARG A 92 24.54 -1.48 -16.28
CA ARG A 92 25.65 -2.40 -16.02
C ARG A 92 25.20 -3.69 -15.35
N GLU A 93 24.40 -3.62 -14.29
CA GLU A 93 23.91 -4.81 -13.57
C GLU A 93 23.15 -5.74 -14.54
N GLU A 94 22.35 -5.15 -15.43
CA GLU A 94 21.69 -5.85 -16.54
C GLU A 94 22.72 -6.46 -17.52
N ALA A 95 23.69 -5.69 -18.02
CA ALA A 95 24.72 -6.19 -18.93
C ALA A 95 25.57 -7.34 -18.31
N GLN A 96 25.89 -7.25 -17.02
CA GLN A 96 26.61 -8.31 -16.29
C GLN A 96 25.74 -9.56 -16.08
N SER A 97 24.44 -9.38 -15.81
CA SER A 97 23.50 -10.49 -15.70
C SER A 97 23.34 -11.23 -17.04
N HIS A 98 23.30 -10.48 -18.15
CA HIS A 98 23.25 -11.03 -19.50
C HIS A 98 24.55 -11.77 -19.86
N ALA A 99 25.73 -11.20 -19.53
CA ALA A 99 27.01 -11.86 -19.73
C ALA A 99 27.13 -13.16 -18.91
N LYS A 100 26.73 -13.13 -17.63
CA LYS A 100 26.75 -14.30 -16.74
C LYS A 100 25.75 -15.38 -17.16
N SER A 101 24.60 -14.98 -17.70
CA SER A 101 23.62 -15.92 -18.28
C SER A 101 24.19 -16.56 -19.54
N ASN A 102 24.83 -15.79 -20.42
CA ASN A 102 25.51 -16.33 -21.60
C ASN A 102 26.71 -17.23 -21.26
N GLU A 103 27.44 -16.99 -20.17
CA GLU A 103 28.47 -17.92 -19.66
C GLU A 103 27.87 -19.20 -19.08
N LEU A 104 26.69 -19.13 -18.45
CA LEU A 104 25.97 -20.31 -17.94
C LEU A 104 25.45 -21.23 -19.06
N PHE A 105 25.02 -20.63 -20.19
CA PHE A 105 24.58 -21.36 -21.38
C PHE A 105 25.72 -21.65 -22.37
N GLY A 106 26.86 -20.98 -22.21
CA GLY A 106 28.02 -21.05 -23.09
C GLY A 106 29.15 -21.90 -22.52
N ARG A 107 29.05 -23.22 -22.75
CA ARG A 107 30.10 -24.27 -22.64
C ARG A 107 30.27 -24.98 -21.29
N ARG A 108 29.97 -26.28 -21.31
CA ARG A 108 31.00 -27.28 -20.99
C ARG A 108 31.13 -28.30 -22.13
N PRO A 109 32.32 -28.48 -22.73
CA PRO A 109 32.69 -29.74 -23.35
C PRO A 109 32.81 -30.82 -22.25
N HIS A 110 32.49 -32.06 -22.60
CA HIS A 110 32.64 -33.25 -21.76
C HIS A 110 33.94 -33.21 -20.94
N ASN A 111 33.83 -33.18 -19.61
CA ASN A 111 34.83 -33.82 -18.77
C ASN A 111 34.22 -34.27 -17.44
N THR A 112 34.49 -35.52 -17.13
CA THR A 112 34.01 -36.35 -16.03
C THR A 112 34.50 -35.86 -14.67
N SER A 113 33.58 -35.48 -13.77
CA SER A 113 33.69 -35.62 -12.30
C SER A 113 32.64 -34.75 -11.59
N THR A 114 31.50 -35.33 -11.25
CA THR A 114 30.62 -34.82 -10.19
C THR A 114 30.98 -35.53 -8.87
N PRO A 115 31.08 -34.81 -7.74
CA PRO A 115 31.26 -35.43 -6.43
C PRO A 115 30.03 -36.26 -6.03
N GLU A 116 30.29 -37.36 -5.36
CA GLU A 116 29.38 -38.45 -5.02
C GLU A 116 28.15 -38.04 -4.19
N ASN A 117 27.05 -38.73 -4.46
CA ASN A 117 25.85 -38.76 -3.64
C ASN A 117 26.12 -39.63 -2.37
N PRO A 118 26.02 -39.09 -1.14
CA PRO A 118 26.47 -39.77 0.09
C PRO A 118 25.58 -40.94 0.57
N TYR A 119 24.64 -41.41 -0.25
CA TYR A 119 23.70 -42.48 0.10
C TYR A 119 23.85 -43.77 -0.71
N ALA A 120 24.87 -43.87 -1.58
CA ALA A 120 25.08 -45.06 -2.41
C ALA A 120 26.01 -46.09 -1.74
N GLN A 121 25.58 -46.67 -0.62
CA GLN A 121 26.15 -47.94 -0.14
C GLN A 121 25.04 -48.87 0.35
N SER A 122 24.77 -49.92 -0.43
CA SER A 122 24.48 -51.25 0.11
C SER A 122 24.45 -52.30 -1.01
N ALA A 123 24.99 -53.47 -0.65
CA ALA A 123 24.92 -54.77 -1.33
C ALA A 123 25.94 -55.05 -2.48
N GLN A 124 27.14 -55.45 -2.05
CA GLN A 124 27.97 -56.45 -2.73
C GLN A 124 27.38 -57.87 -2.57
N SER A 125 27.52 -58.73 -3.58
CA SER A 125 28.00 -60.14 -3.51
C SER A 125 27.97 -60.75 -4.93
N GLN A 126 29.12 -61.09 -5.55
CA GLN A 126 29.91 -62.33 -5.46
C GLN A 126 29.57 -63.33 -6.60
N THR A 127 30.49 -63.50 -7.58
CA THR A 127 31.30 -64.72 -7.91
C THR A 127 30.48 -65.88 -8.52
N SER A 128 30.90 -66.64 -9.55
CA SER A 128 32.21 -66.91 -10.18
C SER A 128 32.05 -67.93 -11.34
N SER A 129 33.03 -67.92 -12.28
CA SER A 129 33.61 -69.07 -13.05
C SER A 129 32.69 -69.90 -13.98
N SER A 130 33.04 -70.45 -15.15
CA SER A 130 34.27 -70.73 -15.96
C SER A 130 33.75 -71.52 -17.19
N GLY A 131 34.35 -71.65 -18.38
CA GLY A 131 35.66 -71.31 -18.93
C GLY A 131 35.80 -71.82 -20.39
N TYR A 132 36.95 -71.48 -20.98
CA TYR A 132 37.70 -72.09 -22.11
C TYR A 132 37.16 -72.11 -23.56
N GLY A 133 37.98 -71.55 -24.48
CA GLY A 133 37.97 -71.92 -25.90
C GLY A 133 38.62 -70.97 -26.93
N THR A 134 39.95 -70.79 -26.87
CA THR A 134 40.88 -70.69 -28.03
C THR A 134 40.89 -69.47 -28.98
N GLN A 135 42.13 -69.08 -29.32
CA GLN A 135 42.68 -67.95 -30.08
C GLN A 135 42.17 -67.74 -31.52
N GLY A 136 42.15 -66.48 -31.96
CA GLY A 136 42.19 -66.13 -33.40
C GLY A 136 41.99 -64.64 -33.73
N LEU A 137 43.10 -63.90 -33.79
CA LEU A 137 43.40 -62.72 -34.65
C LEU A 137 42.63 -61.39 -34.48
N SER A 138 43.44 -60.32 -34.54
CA SER A 138 43.13 -58.91 -34.31
C SER A 138 42.65 -58.19 -35.58
N PHE A 139 41.58 -57.40 -35.48
CA PHE A 139 41.45 -56.06 -36.07
C PHE A 139 40.46 -55.24 -35.22
N GLY A 140 40.92 -54.08 -34.74
CA GLY A 140 40.26 -53.31 -33.69
C GLY A 140 39.04 -52.50 -34.12
N ALA A 141 38.00 -52.53 -33.28
CA ALA A 141 36.99 -51.50 -33.13
C ALA A 141 36.99 -51.06 -31.65
N GLY A 142 37.07 -49.75 -31.41
CA GLY A 142 37.30 -49.16 -30.09
C GLY A 142 36.11 -49.26 -29.11
N PRO A 143 36.33 -48.94 -27.83
CA PRO A 143 35.42 -49.24 -26.72
C PRO A 143 34.29 -48.20 -26.56
N GLY A 144 33.52 -47.97 -27.63
CA GLY A 144 32.43 -46.99 -27.69
C GLY A 144 31.02 -47.59 -27.68
N ASP A 145 30.82 -48.80 -28.20
CA ASP A 145 29.47 -49.30 -28.50
C ASP A 145 28.83 -50.14 -27.39
N ALA A 146 29.61 -50.85 -26.56
CA ALA A 146 29.07 -51.61 -25.43
C ALA A 146 28.45 -50.72 -24.33
N ASN A 147 28.92 -49.47 -24.22
CA ASN A 147 28.42 -48.51 -23.24
C ASN A 147 27.12 -47.82 -23.69
N ARG A 148 26.86 -47.73 -25.01
CA ARG A 148 25.63 -47.12 -25.54
C ARG A 148 24.42 -48.03 -25.39
N GLU A 149 24.55 -49.32 -25.72
CA GLU A 149 23.44 -50.28 -25.56
C GLU A 149 23.07 -50.46 -24.08
N ALA A 150 24.05 -50.52 -23.19
CA ALA A 150 23.81 -50.59 -21.75
C ALA A 150 23.23 -49.30 -21.14
N HIS A 151 23.40 -48.14 -21.80
CA HIS A 151 22.79 -46.87 -21.38
C HIS A 151 21.35 -46.75 -21.92
N ALA A 152 21.12 -47.17 -23.17
CA ALA A 152 19.79 -47.19 -23.78
C ALA A 152 18.84 -48.16 -23.06
N LEU A 153 19.32 -49.36 -22.67
CA LEU A 153 18.53 -50.31 -21.89
C LEU A 153 18.21 -49.80 -20.47
N ARG A 154 19.12 -49.05 -19.85
CA ARG A 154 18.88 -48.40 -18.55
C ARG A 154 17.92 -47.23 -18.65
N GLU A 155 18.01 -46.41 -19.69
CA GLU A 155 17.04 -45.35 -19.96
C GLU A 155 15.66 -45.93 -20.26
N GLN A 156 15.57 -46.97 -21.09
CA GLN A 156 14.29 -47.63 -21.38
C GLN A 156 13.67 -48.26 -20.13
N SER A 157 14.48 -48.87 -19.26
CA SER A 157 14.02 -49.39 -17.97
C SER A 157 13.62 -48.28 -17.00
N PHE A 158 14.34 -47.15 -17.01
CA PHE A 158 14.02 -45.97 -16.21
C PHE A 158 12.72 -45.31 -16.67
N PHE A 159 12.51 -45.16 -17.98
CA PHE A 159 11.27 -44.64 -18.57
C PHE A 159 10.08 -45.59 -18.33
N ALA A 160 10.26 -46.90 -18.44
CA ALA A 160 9.21 -47.87 -18.14
C ALA A 160 8.80 -47.83 -16.65
N ASN A 161 9.78 -47.77 -15.74
CA ASN A 161 9.52 -47.69 -14.30
C ASN A 161 8.95 -46.33 -13.85
N THR A 162 9.32 -45.23 -14.51
CA THR A 162 8.72 -43.92 -14.22
C THR A 162 7.31 -43.80 -14.80
N HIS A 163 7.04 -44.39 -15.96
CA HIS A 163 5.68 -44.42 -16.51
C HIS A 163 4.73 -45.24 -15.62
N SER A 164 5.17 -46.41 -15.15
CA SER A 164 4.35 -47.23 -14.26
C SER A 164 4.07 -46.53 -12.92
N GLN A 165 5.04 -45.78 -12.38
CA GLN A 165 4.83 -44.99 -11.15
C GLN A 165 3.91 -43.79 -11.39
N LEU A 166 4.02 -43.10 -12.54
CA LEU A 166 3.11 -42.00 -12.88
C LEU A 166 1.68 -42.49 -13.09
N ASP A 167 1.50 -43.64 -13.74
CA ASP A 167 0.19 -44.27 -13.90
C ASP A 167 -0.39 -44.70 -12.55
N GLU A 168 0.43 -45.25 -11.65
CA GLU A 168 0.00 -45.57 -10.29
C GLU A 168 -0.41 -44.32 -9.49
N PHE A 169 0.30 -43.20 -9.65
CA PHE A 169 -0.07 -41.91 -9.05
C PHE A 169 -1.36 -41.34 -9.63
N LEU A 170 -1.55 -41.45 -10.95
CA LEU A 170 -2.76 -41.01 -11.64
C LEU A 170 -3.97 -41.86 -11.25
N ASP A 171 -3.80 -43.18 -11.11
CA ASP A 171 -4.86 -44.09 -10.68
C ASP A 171 -5.22 -43.87 -9.21
N ARG A 172 -4.24 -43.64 -8.32
CA ARG A 172 -4.50 -43.21 -6.93
C ARG A 172 -5.23 -41.85 -6.91
N GLY A 173 -4.83 -40.91 -7.77
CA GLY A 173 -5.51 -39.62 -7.91
C GLY A 173 -6.97 -39.75 -8.39
N ARG A 174 -7.22 -40.62 -9.37
CA ARG A 174 -8.57 -40.93 -9.88
C ARG A 174 -9.43 -41.64 -8.85
N ALA A 175 -8.87 -42.56 -8.07
CA ALA A 175 -9.56 -43.23 -6.98
C ALA A 175 -10.02 -42.24 -5.91
N VAL A 176 -9.14 -41.31 -5.49
CA VAL A 176 -9.49 -40.26 -4.51
C VAL A 176 -10.56 -39.31 -5.07
N LEU A 177 -10.49 -38.94 -6.35
CA LEU A 177 -11.50 -38.09 -6.98
C LEU A 177 -12.85 -38.79 -7.14
N THR A 178 -12.85 -40.11 -7.37
CA THR A 178 -14.07 -40.92 -7.43
C THR A 178 -14.69 -41.04 -6.04
N ASP A 179 -13.88 -41.27 -4.99
CA ASP A 179 -14.33 -41.31 -3.59
C ASP A 179 -14.91 -39.97 -3.13
N LEU A 180 -14.30 -38.84 -3.52
CA LEU A 180 -14.85 -37.50 -3.28
C LEU A 180 -16.16 -37.25 -4.05
N GLY A 181 -16.29 -37.81 -5.26
CA GLY A 181 -17.53 -37.82 -6.03
C GLY A 181 -18.64 -38.59 -5.33
N GLU A 182 -18.34 -39.77 -4.81
CA GLU A 182 -19.26 -40.59 -4.03
C GLU A 182 -19.65 -39.92 -2.72
N GLN A 183 -18.71 -39.31 -1.98
CA GLN A 183 -19.01 -38.51 -0.78
C GLN A 183 -19.96 -37.35 -1.08
N ARG A 184 -19.80 -36.68 -2.23
CA ARG A 184 -20.72 -35.60 -2.67
C ARG A 184 -22.12 -36.12 -2.98
N GLU A 185 -22.27 -37.27 -3.61
CA GLU A 185 -23.57 -37.87 -3.88
C GLU A 185 -24.24 -38.43 -2.62
N ILE A 186 -23.46 -38.98 -1.67
CA ILE A 186 -23.94 -39.35 -0.34
C ILE A 186 -24.46 -38.12 0.41
N LEU A 187 -23.76 -36.98 0.35
CA LEU A 187 -24.20 -35.71 0.95
C LEU A 187 -25.50 -35.19 0.31
N LYS A 188 -25.62 -35.25 -1.03
CA LYS A 188 -26.89 -34.90 -1.72
C LYS A 188 -28.03 -35.86 -1.37
N GLY A 189 -27.76 -37.16 -1.25
CA GLY A 189 -28.72 -38.15 -0.82
C GLY A 189 -29.20 -37.92 0.62
N THR A 190 -28.27 -37.52 1.50
CA THR A 190 -28.56 -37.15 2.89
C THR A 190 -29.42 -35.89 2.96
N GLN A 191 -29.10 -34.88 2.14
CA GLN A 191 -29.91 -33.66 2.02
C GLN A 191 -31.33 -33.97 1.52
N ARG A 192 -31.49 -34.82 0.49
CA ARG A 192 -32.81 -35.25 0.00
C ARG A 192 -33.60 -36.03 1.04
N ARG A 193 -32.96 -36.90 1.82
CA ARG A 193 -33.61 -37.61 2.93
C ARG A 193 -34.05 -36.66 4.05
N LEU A 194 -33.24 -35.65 4.38
CA LEU A 194 -33.65 -34.61 5.34
C LEU A 194 -34.86 -33.82 4.84
N TYR A 195 -34.91 -33.49 3.55
CA TYR A 195 -36.09 -32.84 2.93
C TYR A 195 -37.32 -33.76 2.91
N SER A 196 -37.19 -35.07 2.67
CA SER A 196 -38.33 -35.99 2.66
C SER A 196 -38.88 -36.25 4.06
N VAL A 197 -38.00 -36.30 5.07
CA VAL A 197 -38.39 -36.42 6.49
C VAL A 197 -39.09 -35.14 6.94
N ALA A 198 -38.62 -33.96 6.53
CA ALA A 198 -39.29 -32.69 6.79
C ALA A 198 -40.69 -32.59 6.15
N ASN A 199 -40.89 -33.16 4.95
CA ASN A 199 -42.22 -33.24 4.31
C ASN A 199 -43.17 -34.23 4.99
N THR A 200 -42.65 -35.31 5.57
CA THR A 200 -43.48 -36.35 6.23
C THR A 200 -43.94 -35.91 7.63
N LEU A 201 -43.24 -34.96 8.27
CA LEU A 201 -43.53 -34.48 9.62
C LEU A 201 -44.47 -33.25 9.69
N GLY A 202 -45.21 -32.95 8.61
CA GLY A 202 -46.44 -32.15 8.68
C GLY A 202 -46.32 -30.74 9.27
N SER A 203 -45.17 -30.08 9.15
CA SER A 203 -44.95 -28.71 9.65
C SER A 203 -45.04 -27.66 8.52
N PHE A 204 -46.17 -27.62 7.81
CA PHE A 204 -46.47 -26.57 6.83
C PHE A 204 -47.49 -25.60 7.41
N ASN A 205 -47.03 -24.58 8.14
CA ASN A 205 -47.69 -23.25 8.21
C ASN A 205 -46.92 -22.18 9.01
N LEU A 206 -45.57 -22.15 8.97
CA LEU A 206 -44.83 -21.00 9.52
C LEU A 206 -43.55 -20.57 8.78
N PHE A 207 -43.26 -21.11 7.59
CA PHE A 207 -42.00 -20.83 6.88
C PHE A 207 -42.16 -20.43 5.40
N GLN A 208 -43.27 -19.79 5.04
CA GLN A 208 -43.49 -19.24 3.69
C GLN A 208 -43.46 -17.70 3.62
N LYS A 209 -42.63 -17.08 4.46
CA LYS A 209 -42.11 -15.72 4.24
C LYS A 209 -40.64 -15.67 4.66
N ARG A 210 -39.75 -16.02 3.74
CA ARG A 210 -38.31 -15.65 3.62
C ARG A 210 -37.53 -16.78 2.95
N ALA A 211 -37.67 -16.88 1.64
CA ALA A 211 -36.74 -17.64 0.79
C ALA A 211 -36.49 -16.88 -0.53
N PHE A 212 -36.11 -15.61 -0.39
CA PHE A 212 -35.37 -14.82 -1.38
C PHE A 212 -34.40 -13.94 -0.61
N SER A 213 -33.37 -14.55 -0.02
CA SER A 213 -32.17 -13.83 0.45
C SER A 213 -31.10 -14.85 0.84
N ALA A 214 -30.45 -15.42 -0.16
CA ALA A 214 -29.14 -16.01 0.00
C ALA A 214 -28.33 -15.59 -1.24
N SER A 215 -27.22 -14.86 -1.00
CA SER A 215 -26.19 -14.38 -1.94
C SER A 215 -26.15 -12.89 -2.32
N ALA A 216 -27.03 -12.01 -1.82
CA ALA A 216 -26.94 -10.56 -2.14
C ALA A 216 -26.07 -9.73 -1.17
N SER A 217 -25.63 -10.27 -0.04
CA SER A 217 -25.06 -9.46 1.07
C SER A 217 -23.53 -9.46 1.18
N GLN A 218 -22.80 -9.81 0.13
CA GLN A 218 -21.34 -9.90 0.17
C GLN A 218 -20.62 -9.22 -1.01
N ALA A 219 -21.35 -8.45 -1.81
CA ALA A 219 -20.82 -7.81 -3.01
C ALA A 219 -20.74 -6.29 -2.86
N SER A 220 -19.69 -5.79 -2.21
CA SER A 220 -19.43 -4.35 -2.13
C SER A 220 -18.45 -3.92 -3.22
N LYS A 221 -18.87 -2.95 -4.04
CA LYS A 221 -17.99 -2.23 -4.97
C LYS A 221 -17.31 -1.08 -4.24
N VAL A 222 -15.98 -1.07 -4.23
CA VAL A 222 -15.16 -0.06 -3.59
C VAL A 222 -14.31 0.64 -4.65
N ALA A 223 -14.40 1.96 -4.74
CA ALA A 223 -13.59 2.77 -5.64
C ALA A 223 -12.47 3.50 -4.88
N VAL A 224 -11.27 3.54 -5.45
CA VAL A 224 -10.13 4.30 -4.93
C VAL A 224 -9.72 5.35 -5.97
N LEU A 225 -9.89 6.63 -5.61
CA LEU A 225 -9.51 7.77 -6.45
C LEU A 225 -8.14 8.30 -6.01
N GLY A 226 -7.12 8.13 -6.86
CA GLY A 226 -5.71 8.32 -6.51
C GLY A 226 -4.98 7.00 -6.22
N ALA A 227 -5.39 5.92 -6.89
CA ALA A 227 -4.89 4.56 -6.65
C ALA A 227 -3.41 4.36 -7.03
N GLY A 228 -2.86 5.20 -7.92
CA GLY A 228 -1.45 5.17 -8.31
C GLY A 228 -0.52 5.88 -7.32
N GLY A 229 -1.07 6.65 -6.38
CA GLY A 229 -0.31 7.40 -5.39
C GLY A 229 0.31 6.55 -4.26
N GLY A 230 1.18 7.16 -3.46
CA GLY A 230 1.89 6.47 -2.37
C GLY A 230 0.99 5.92 -1.25
N ILE A 231 -0.20 6.50 -1.04
CA ILE A 231 -1.25 5.91 -0.18
C ILE A 231 -2.13 4.95 -0.98
N GLY A 232 -2.49 5.33 -2.22
CA GLY A 232 -3.43 4.60 -3.06
C GLY A 232 -3.02 3.16 -3.34
N GLN A 233 -1.75 2.91 -3.67
CA GLN A 233 -1.27 1.55 -3.98
C GLN A 233 -1.38 0.59 -2.78
N PRO A 234 -0.77 0.89 -1.61
CA PRO A 234 -0.92 0.01 -0.45
C PRO A 234 -2.35 -0.04 0.09
N LEU A 235 -3.16 1.02 -0.06
CA LEU A 235 -4.57 1.00 0.31
C LEU A 235 -5.35 0.02 -0.58
N SER A 236 -5.12 0.07 -1.88
CA SER A 236 -5.74 -0.83 -2.86
C SER A 236 -5.33 -2.28 -2.62
N LEU A 237 -4.08 -2.54 -2.23
CA LEU A 237 -3.64 -3.86 -1.79
C LEU A 237 -4.45 -4.37 -0.59
N LEU A 238 -4.60 -3.57 0.46
CA LEU A 238 -5.35 -3.96 1.66
C LEU A 238 -6.84 -4.19 1.36
N LEU A 239 -7.43 -3.40 0.46
CA LEU A 239 -8.81 -3.59 0.00
C LEU A 239 -8.96 -4.85 -0.86
N LYS A 240 -7.97 -5.18 -1.71
CA LYS A 240 -7.93 -6.43 -2.50
C LYS A 240 -7.87 -7.67 -1.60
N LEU A 241 -7.21 -7.58 -0.45
CA LEU A 241 -7.16 -8.64 0.56
C LEU A 241 -8.45 -8.78 1.39
N ASN A 242 -9.34 -7.80 1.34
CA ASN A 242 -10.55 -7.79 2.14
C ASN A 242 -11.66 -8.68 1.50
N PRO A 243 -12.15 -9.71 2.20
CA PRO A 243 -13.17 -10.63 1.65
C PRO A 243 -14.56 -9.99 1.47
N ARG A 244 -14.81 -8.80 2.03
CA ARG A 244 -16.06 -8.05 1.87
C ARG A 244 -16.09 -7.18 0.61
N VAL A 245 -14.93 -6.97 -0.01
CA VAL A 245 -14.82 -6.27 -1.29
C VAL A 245 -15.01 -7.29 -2.40
N SER A 246 -15.96 -7.07 -3.30
CA SER A 246 -16.17 -7.94 -4.48
C SER A 246 -15.66 -7.30 -5.76
N ASP A 247 -15.75 -5.99 -5.88
CA ASP A 247 -15.26 -5.23 -7.04
C ASP A 247 -14.43 -4.05 -6.54
N LEU A 248 -13.15 -4.02 -6.91
CA LEU A 248 -12.21 -2.95 -6.58
C LEU A 248 -11.94 -2.13 -7.83
N ALA A 249 -12.47 -0.92 -7.85
CA ALA A 249 -12.33 0.03 -8.95
C ALA A 249 -11.21 1.04 -8.67
N LEU A 250 -10.21 1.11 -9.53
CA LEU A 250 -9.01 1.92 -9.32
C LEU A 250 -8.93 3.03 -10.36
N TYR A 251 -8.93 4.28 -9.90
CA TYR A 251 -8.73 5.44 -10.75
C TYR A 251 -7.50 6.23 -10.31
N ASP A 252 -6.71 6.66 -11.28
CA ASP A 252 -5.65 7.65 -11.08
C ASP A 252 -5.41 8.38 -12.40
N ILE A 253 -4.92 9.61 -12.32
CA ILE A 253 -4.44 10.35 -13.50
C ILE A 253 -3.22 9.66 -14.13
N ARG A 254 -2.51 8.79 -13.38
CA ARG A 254 -1.37 8.00 -13.85
C ARG A 254 -1.36 6.60 -13.22
N GLY A 255 -1.26 5.58 -14.06
CA GLY A 255 -0.93 4.22 -13.61
C GLY A 255 -2.10 3.39 -13.07
N GLY A 256 -3.35 3.87 -13.10
CA GLY A 256 -4.53 3.12 -12.65
C GLY A 256 -4.63 1.70 -13.25
N PRO A 257 -4.59 1.53 -14.60
CA PRO A 257 -4.60 0.21 -15.23
C PRO A 257 -3.41 -0.69 -14.85
N GLY A 258 -2.21 -0.12 -14.68
CA GLY A 258 -1.02 -0.87 -14.29
C GLY A 258 -1.11 -1.42 -12.86
N VAL A 259 -1.55 -0.59 -11.91
CA VAL A 259 -1.78 -1.00 -10.52
C VAL A 259 -2.88 -2.08 -10.45
N ALA A 260 -3.94 -1.95 -11.24
CA ALA A 260 -4.99 -2.96 -11.30
C ALA A 260 -4.49 -4.29 -11.86
N ALA A 261 -3.66 -4.26 -12.92
CA ALA A 261 -3.07 -5.47 -13.48
C ALA A 261 -2.23 -6.22 -12.43
N ASP A 262 -1.38 -5.50 -11.69
CA ASP A 262 -0.59 -6.08 -10.59
C ASP A 262 -1.50 -6.72 -9.51
N LEU A 263 -2.44 -5.95 -8.97
CA LEU A 263 -3.36 -6.43 -7.93
C LEU A 263 -4.28 -7.57 -8.38
N SER A 264 -4.55 -7.69 -9.68
CA SER A 264 -5.40 -8.75 -10.24
C SER A 264 -4.77 -10.15 -10.10
N HIS A 265 -3.44 -10.24 -9.95
CA HIS A 265 -2.74 -11.51 -9.75
C HIS A 265 -2.91 -12.09 -8.34
N ILE A 266 -3.39 -11.28 -7.39
CA ILE A 266 -3.60 -11.73 -6.01
C ILE A 266 -4.81 -12.66 -5.95
N ASN A 267 -4.60 -13.85 -5.36
CA ASN A 267 -5.53 -14.97 -5.29
C ASN A 267 -6.70 -14.78 -4.30
N THR A 268 -7.39 -13.64 -4.37
CA THR A 268 -8.63 -13.35 -3.63
C THR A 268 -9.82 -13.21 -4.57
N LYS A 269 -11.03 -13.31 -4.04
CA LYS A 269 -12.28 -13.35 -4.83
C LYS A 269 -12.63 -12.04 -5.55
N SER A 270 -12.15 -10.89 -5.07
CA SER A 270 -12.50 -9.59 -5.66
C SER A 270 -11.98 -9.45 -7.09
N THR A 271 -12.80 -8.88 -7.97
CA THR A 271 -12.33 -8.36 -9.25
C THR A 271 -11.62 -7.03 -9.03
N VAL A 272 -10.58 -6.75 -9.82
CA VAL A 272 -9.90 -5.44 -9.81
C VAL A 272 -9.92 -4.87 -11.21
N THR A 273 -10.42 -3.65 -11.35
CA THR A 273 -10.46 -2.94 -12.63
C THR A 273 -9.77 -1.59 -12.50
N GLY A 274 -8.80 -1.33 -13.36
CA GLY A 274 -8.14 -0.03 -13.46
C GLY A 274 -8.73 0.79 -14.60
N TYR A 275 -9.04 2.04 -14.33
CA TYR A 275 -9.74 2.92 -15.25
C TYR A 275 -8.80 3.95 -15.90
N ASN A 276 -9.11 4.34 -17.13
CA ASN A 276 -8.33 5.32 -17.88
C ASN A 276 -8.37 6.70 -17.22
N PRO A 277 -7.32 7.53 -17.38
CA PRO A 277 -7.20 8.84 -16.74
C PRO A 277 -8.01 9.93 -17.48
N ASP A 278 -9.26 9.62 -17.84
CA ASP A 278 -10.18 10.53 -18.51
C ASP A 278 -11.52 10.58 -17.76
N ALA A 279 -12.41 11.49 -18.19
CA ALA A 279 -13.70 11.69 -17.54
C ALA A 279 -14.61 10.45 -17.64
N ALA A 280 -14.55 9.70 -18.75
CA ALA A 280 -15.36 8.51 -18.94
C ALA A 280 -14.87 7.36 -18.05
N GLY A 281 -13.55 7.23 -17.88
CA GLY A 281 -12.90 6.31 -16.95
C GLY A 281 -13.25 6.63 -15.50
N LEU A 282 -13.24 7.92 -15.12
CA LEU A 282 -13.67 8.34 -13.78
C LEU A 282 -15.15 8.03 -13.52
N ASP A 283 -16.05 8.38 -14.45
CA ASP A 283 -17.48 8.10 -14.34
C ASP A 283 -17.74 6.58 -14.23
N SER A 284 -17.04 5.76 -15.03
CA SER A 284 -17.16 4.30 -15.00
C SER A 284 -16.59 3.68 -13.72
N CYS A 285 -15.49 4.23 -13.19
CA CYS A 285 -14.91 3.82 -11.91
C CYS A 285 -15.92 3.99 -10.77
N LEU A 286 -16.59 5.14 -10.75
CA LEU A 286 -17.52 5.54 -9.70
C LEU A 286 -18.88 4.84 -9.79
N LYS A 287 -19.35 4.53 -11.00
CA LYS A 287 -20.69 3.95 -11.21
C LYS A 287 -20.95 2.76 -10.28
N ASP A 288 -22.07 2.78 -9.57
CA ASP A 288 -22.51 1.73 -8.63
C ASP A 288 -21.55 1.48 -7.45
N ALA A 289 -20.57 2.36 -7.18
CA ALA A 289 -19.70 2.25 -6.02
C ALA A 289 -20.51 2.45 -4.72
N GLU A 290 -20.30 1.56 -3.76
CA GLU A 290 -20.89 1.67 -2.41
C GLU A 290 -20.00 2.51 -1.49
N ILE A 291 -18.68 2.42 -1.68
CA ILE A 291 -17.67 3.18 -0.95
C ILE A 291 -16.69 3.80 -1.95
N VAL A 292 -16.38 5.08 -1.79
CA VAL A 292 -15.38 5.81 -2.57
C VAL A 292 -14.34 6.37 -1.61
N LEU A 293 -13.10 5.90 -1.73
CA LEU A 293 -11.95 6.43 -0.99
C LEU A 293 -11.21 7.45 -1.85
N ILE A 294 -10.91 8.61 -1.28
CA ILE A 294 -10.17 9.69 -1.95
C ILE A 294 -8.85 9.93 -1.22
N PRO A 295 -7.81 9.12 -1.48
CA PRO A 295 -6.42 9.43 -1.10
C PRO A 295 -5.72 10.38 -2.08
N ALA A 296 -6.35 10.75 -3.20
CA ALA A 296 -5.78 11.62 -4.22
C ALA A 296 -5.27 12.94 -3.62
N GLY A 297 -4.06 13.31 -3.97
CA GLY A 297 -3.44 14.55 -3.53
C GLY A 297 -1.99 14.57 -3.96
N VAL A 298 -1.41 15.77 -4.02
CA VAL A 298 -0.01 15.93 -4.32
C VAL A 298 0.80 16.05 -3.03
N PRO A 299 1.98 15.40 -2.93
CA PRO A 299 2.91 15.71 -1.86
C PRO A 299 3.45 17.12 -2.06
N ARG A 300 3.85 17.77 -0.97
CA ARG A 300 4.49 19.09 -1.04
C ARG A 300 5.77 19.00 -1.87
N LYS A 301 5.87 19.80 -2.93
CA LYS A 301 7.08 19.93 -3.75
C LYS A 301 7.99 21.05 -3.22
N PRO A 302 9.32 20.98 -3.44
CA PRO A 302 10.21 22.10 -3.17
C PRO A 302 9.69 23.40 -3.81
N GLY A 303 9.68 24.50 -3.05
CA GLY A 303 9.15 25.80 -3.51
C GLY A 303 7.64 26.00 -3.35
N MET A 304 6.85 24.96 -3.03
CA MET A 304 5.41 25.07 -2.82
C MET A 304 5.08 25.63 -1.43
N THR A 305 4.27 26.69 -1.37
CA THR A 305 3.76 27.23 -0.10
C THR A 305 2.69 26.31 0.50
N ARG A 306 2.30 26.55 1.76
CA ARG A 306 1.19 25.82 2.40
C ARG A 306 -0.14 26.08 1.68
N ASP A 307 -0.34 27.30 1.19
CA ASP A 307 -1.56 27.69 0.48
C ASP A 307 -1.61 27.13 -0.94
N ASP A 308 -0.47 27.06 -1.65
CA ASP A 308 -0.42 26.41 -2.97
C ASP A 308 -0.79 24.93 -2.88
N LEU A 309 -0.26 24.24 -1.85
CA LEU A 309 -0.57 22.85 -1.58
C LEU A 309 -2.06 22.67 -1.26
N PHE A 310 -2.62 23.56 -0.44
CA PHE A 310 -4.05 23.58 -0.15
C PHE A 310 -4.87 23.74 -1.44
N ASN A 311 -4.61 24.78 -2.24
CA ASN A 311 -5.38 25.07 -3.45
C ASN A 311 -5.31 23.94 -4.47
N THR A 312 -4.14 23.30 -4.59
CA THR A 312 -3.96 22.14 -5.49
C THR A 312 -4.81 20.95 -5.03
N ASN A 313 -4.70 20.56 -3.76
CA ASN A 313 -5.48 19.44 -3.23
C ASN A 313 -6.98 19.74 -3.16
N ALA A 314 -7.36 20.99 -2.86
CA ALA A 314 -8.73 21.46 -2.85
C ALA A 314 -9.37 21.33 -4.24
N SER A 315 -8.65 21.71 -5.30
CA SER A 315 -9.10 21.56 -6.68
C SER A 315 -9.29 20.08 -7.05
N ILE A 316 -8.30 19.23 -6.71
CA ILE A 316 -8.39 17.78 -6.95
C ILE A 316 -9.61 17.18 -6.25
N VAL A 317 -9.80 17.47 -4.96
CA VAL A 317 -10.93 16.94 -4.20
C VAL A 317 -12.26 17.45 -4.74
N ARG A 318 -12.37 18.74 -5.08
CA ARG A 318 -13.58 19.32 -5.68
C ARG A 318 -13.96 18.58 -6.97
N ASP A 319 -13.01 18.38 -7.87
CA ASP A 319 -13.28 17.80 -9.19
C ASP A 319 -13.66 16.31 -9.08
N LEU A 320 -12.98 15.56 -8.20
CA LEU A 320 -13.35 14.17 -7.90
C LEU A 320 -14.72 14.09 -7.19
N ALA A 321 -15.03 15.03 -6.30
CA ALA A 321 -16.32 15.11 -5.64
C ALA A 321 -17.45 15.43 -6.62
N LYS A 322 -17.22 16.30 -7.61
CA LYS A 322 -18.20 16.58 -8.67
C LYS A 322 -18.53 15.32 -9.48
N ALA A 323 -17.50 14.57 -9.86
CA ALA A 323 -17.71 13.31 -10.56
C ALA A 323 -18.45 12.29 -9.67
N ALA A 324 -18.09 12.17 -8.39
CA ALA A 324 -18.76 11.27 -7.46
C ALA A 324 -20.22 11.68 -7.20
N ALA A 325 -20.52 12.97 -7.06
CA ALA A 325 -21.89 13.47 -6.90
C ALA A 325 -22.78 13.15 -8.12
N LYS A 326 -22.19 13.15 -9.32
CA LYS A 326 -22.90 12.81 -10.57
C LYS A 326 -23.09 11.29 -10.72
N SER A 327 -22.02 10.52 -10.53
CA SER A 327 -21.94 9.12 -10.95
C SER A 327 -22.20 8.11 -9.82
N ALA A 328 -22.05 8.54 -8.57
CA ALA A 328 -22.25 7.72 -7.37
C ALA A 328 -22.79 8.55 -6.18
N PRO A 329 -23.91 9.29 -6.32
CA PRO A 329 -24.41 10.22 -5.29
C PRO A 329 -24.71 9.54 -3.94
N ASN A 330 -24.98 8.23 -3.97
CA ASN A 330 -25.30 7.44 -2.80
C ASN A 330 -24.06 6.73 -2.20
N ALA A 331 -22.86 6.87 -2.75
CA ALA A 331 -21.70 6.20 -2.16
C ALA A 331 -21.34 6.80 -0.79
N ASN A 332 -20.78 5.98 0.10
CA ASN A 332 -20.07 6.48 1.28
C ASN A 332 -18.73 7.06 0.83
N ILE A 333 -18.54 8.36 1.01
CA ILE A 333 -17.33 9.08 0.59
C ILE A 333 -16.36 9.19 1.77
N LEU A 334 -15.17 8.63 1.59
CA LEU A 334 -14.08 8.60 2.57
C LEU A 334 -12.95 9.50 2.10
N VAL A 335 -12.89 10.70 2.66
CA VAL A 335 -11.87 11.71 2.32
C VAL A 335 -10.61 11.46 3.15
N ILE A 336 -9.52 11.12 2.47
CA ILE A 336 -8.16 10.97 3.05
C ILE A 336 -7.27 12.15 2.62
N SER A 337 -7.59 12.78 1.49
CA SER A 337 -6.91 13.95 0.95
C SER A 337 -6.73 15.06 1.98
N ASN A 338 -5.47 15.42 2.24
CA ASN A 338 -5.15 16.49 3.18
C ASN A 338 -5.26 17.88 2.54
N PRO A 339 -5.67 18.91 3.32
CA PRO A 339 -6.04 18.84 4.74
C PRO A 339 -7.51 18.43 4.97
N VAL A 340 -7.74 17.32 5.71
CA VAL A 340 -9.09 16.76 5.95
C VAL A 340 -10.09 17.78 6.54
N ASN A 341 -9.62 18.64 7.45
CA ASN A 341 -10.42 19.69 8.08
C ASN A 341 -11.06 20.68 7.08
N SER A 342 -10.52 20.78 5.86
CA SER A 342 -11.05 21.66 4.80
C SER A 342 -11.55 20.88 3.58
N THR A 343 -10.96 19.73 3.26
CA THR A 343 -11.37 18.92 2.09
C THR A 343 -12.73 18.25 2.31
N VAL A 344 -13.08 17.87 3.54
CA VAL A 344 -14.44 17.37 3.85
C VAL A 344 -15.51 18.45 3.64
N PRO A 345 -15.37 19.68 4.17
CA PRO A 345 -16.26 20.79 3.83
C PRO A 345 -16.36 21.05 2.31
N ILE A 346 -15.26 20.96 1.57
CA ILE A 346 -15.27 21.09 0.10
C ILE A 346 -16.20 20.04 -0.54
N VAL A 347 -16.09 18.77 -0.14
CA VAL A 347 -16.99 17.72 -0.66
C VAL A 347 -18.44 18.00 -0.29
N SER A 348 -18.71 18.44 0.95
CA SER A 348 -20.05 18.80 1.40
C SER A 348 -20.66 19.89 0.53
N GLU A 349 -19.95 21.00 0.29
CA GLU A 349 -20.45 22.12 -0.52
C GLU A 349 -20.67 21.71 -1.99
N VAL A 350 -19.79 20.89 -2.56
CA VAL A 350 -19.97 20.34 -3.91
C VAL A 350 -21.24 19.48 -4.00
N TYR A 351 -21.46 18.61 -3.02
CA TYR A 351 -22.64 17.75 -2.97
C TYR A 351 -23.93 18.54 -2.72
N LYS A 352 -23.87 19.62 -1.92
CA LYS A 352 -24.99 20.53 -1.70
C LYS A 352 -25.36 21.27 -2.99
N ALA A 353 -24.36 21.79 -3.71
CA ALA A 353 -24.56 22.44 -5.00
C ALA A 353 -25.15 21.48 -6.05
N ALA A 354 -24.79 20.19 -5.99
CA ALA A 354 -25.37 19.15 -6.83
C ALA A 354 -26.75 18.64 -6.37
N GLY A 355 -27.26 19.07 -5.21
CA GLY A 355 -28.57 18.65 -4.66
C GLY A 355 -28.63 17.22 -4.14
N VAL A 356 -27.48 16.58 -3.90
CA VAL A 356 -27.38 15.15 -3.49
C VAL A 356 -26.70 14.96 -2.13
N TYR A 357 -26.50 16.04 -1.38
CA TYR A 357 -25.82 15.96 -0.09
C TYR A 357 -26.59 15.14 0.94
N ASN A 358 -25.93 14.09 1.43
CA ASN A 358 -26.36 13.33 2.59
C ASN A 358 -25.26 13.35 3.66
N PRO A 359 -25.47 14.03 4.81
CA PRO A 359 -24.45 14.14 5.85
C PRO A 359 -24.08 12.79 6.46
N LYS A 360 -24.94 11.77 6.36
CA LYS A 360 -24.65 10.42 6.86
C LYS A 360 -23.62 9.65 6.03
N ARG A 361 -23.30 10.11 4.81
CA ARG A 361 -22.44 9.37 3.85
C ARG A 361 -21.12 10.06 3.53
N LEU A 362 -20.75 11.12 4.26
CA LEU A 362 -19.49 11.83 4.08
C LEU A 362 -18.61 11.71 5.33
N PHE A 363 -17.41 11.17 5.16
CA PHE A 363 -16.50 10.85 6.24
C PHE A 363 -15.09 11.39 5.96
N GLY A 364 -14.55 12.17 6.86
CA GLY A 364 -13.11 12.43 6.95
C GLY A 364 -12.43 11.30 7.73
N VAL A 365 -11.46 10.66 7.10
CA VAL A 365 -10.76 9.51 7.70
C VAL A 365 -9.70 10.00 8.69
N THR A 366 -10.03 10.00 9.97
CA THR A 366 -9.13 10.40 11.08
C THR A 366 -8.56 9.19 11.84
N THR A 367 -8.81 7.98 11.34
CA THR A 367 -8.43 6.71 11.98
C THR A 367 -6.93 6.59 12.26
N LEU A 368 -6.08 7.28 11.49
CA LEU A 368 -4.63 7.28 11.72
C LEU A 368 -4.26 7.89 13.08
N ASP A 369 -5.03 8.87 13.55
CA ASP A 369 -4.76 9.51 14.84
C ASP A 369 -5.08 8.56 15.99
N VAL A 370 -6.16 7.78 15.86
CA VAL A 370 -6.52 6.70 16.79
C VAL A 370 -5.44 5.63 16.81
N VAL A 371 -4.99 5.18 15.63
CA VAL A 371 -3.90 4.18 15.50
C VAL A 371 -2.61 4.67 16.17
N ARG A 372 -2.25 5.96 15.96
CA ARG A 372 -1.09 6.58 16.62
C ARG A 372 -1.27 6.63 18.13
N ALA A 373 -2.42 7.10 18.61
CA ALA A 373 -2.72 7.21 20.02
C ALA A 373 -2.63 5.84 20.72
N SER A 374 -3.29 4.82 20.17
CA SER A 374 -3.20 3.44 20.67
C SER A 374 -1.75 2.95 20.71
N ARG A 375 -0.96 3.19 19.66
CA ARG A 375 0.46 2.77 19.62
C ARG A 375 1.30 3.51 20.66
N PHE A 376 1.17 4.82 20.76
CA PHE A 376 2.03 5.61 21.65
C PHE A 376 1.68 5.39 23.12
N ILE A 377 0.40 5.24 23.47
CA ILE A 377 0.00 4.82 24.82
C ILE A 377 0.60 3.46 25.15
N SER A 378 0.50 2.49 24.24
CA SER A 378 1.02 1.14 24.50
C SER A 378 2.52 1.10 24.75
N GLN A 379 3.28 2.02 24.13
CA GLN A 379 4.72 2.16 24.39
C GLN A 379 5.01 2.69 25.80
N VAL A 380 4.19 3.61 26.30
CA VAL A 380 4.34 4.16 27.66
C VAL A 380 3.92 3.13 28.71
N GLN A 381 2.81 2.42 28.45
CA GLN A 381 2.20 1.49 29.41
C GLN A 381 2.72 0.05 29.28
N SER A 382 3.54 -0.24 28.27
CA SER A 382 4.04 -1.59 27.96
C SER A 382 2.91 -2.61 27.72
N THR A 383 1.87 -2.18 27.00
CA THR A 383 0.69 -2.99 26.65
C THR A 383 0.64 -3.30 25.15
N ASP A 384 -0.26 -4.20 24.76
CA ASP A 384 -0.53 -4.50 23.35
C ASP A 384 -1.35 -3.36 22.72
N PRO A 385 -0.84 -2.66 21.68
CA PRO A 385 -1.56 -1.58 21.03
C PRO A 385 -2.89 -2.02 20.39
N ALA A 386 -3.08 -3.30 20.07
CA ALA A 386 -4.35 -3.80 19.54
C ALA A 386 -5.50 -3.72 20.56
N ASN A 387 -5.17 -3.73 21.85
CA ASN A 387 -6.14 -3.66 22.96
C ASN A 387 -6.32 -2.25 23.51
N GLU A 388 -5.50 -1.28 23.07
CA GLU A 388 -5.57 0.11 23.51
C GLU A 388 -6.71 0.87 22.83
N LYS A 389 -7.81 1.05 23.56
CA LYS A 389 -8.97 1.80 23.09
C LYS A 389 -8.84 3.27 23.51
N VAL A 390 -8.52 4.13 22.55
CA VAL A 390 -8.38 5.57 22.76
C VAL A 390 -9.35 6.30 21.84
N THR A 391 -10.07 7.27 22.39
CA THR A 391 -10.91 8.15 21.57
C THR A 391 -10.09 9.39 21.20
N VAL A 392 -10.05 9.71 19.91
CA VAL A 392 -9.48 10.98 19.41
C VAL A 392 -10.60 11.75 18.73
N ILE A 393 -10.79 13.01 19.14
CA ILE A 393 -11.84 13.91 18.65
C ILE A 393 -11.24 15.17 18.00
N GLY A 394 -12.10 16.04 17.47
CA GLY A 394 -11.68 17.34 16.92
C GLY A 394 -11.55 17.35 15.40
N GLY A 395 -10.33 17.51 14.90
CA GLY A 395 -9.95 17.48 13.49
C GLY A 395 -8.77 16.54 13.25
N HIS A 396 -8.03 16.78 12.16
CA HIS A 396 -6.92 15.94 11.67
C HIS A 396 -5.64 16.75 11.39
N SER A 397 -5.42 17.86 12.11
CA SER A 397 -4.22 18.68 11.91
C SER A 397 -3.75 19.37 13.19
N GLY A 398 -2.52 19.04 13.63
CA GLY A 398 -1.86 19.69 14.76
C GLY A 398 -2.75 19.74 16.00
N VAL A 399 -2.96 20.94 16.52
CA VAL A 399 -3.74 21.18 17.75
C VAL A 399 -5.22 20.81 17.64
N THR A 400 -5.75 20.62 16.43
CA THR A 400 -7.14 20.14 16.24
C THR A 400 -7.29 18.66 16.58
N ILE A 401 -6.19 17.89 16.70
CA ILE A 401 -6.24 16.49 17.10
C ILE A 401 -6.29 16.44 18.64
N VAL A 402 -7.40 15.97 19.20
CA VAL A 402 -7.62 15.95 20.66
C VAL A 402 -7.77 14.51 21.16
N PRO A 403 -6.69 13.88 21.66
CA PRO A 403 -6.78 12.57 22.29
C PRO A 403 -7.38 12.67 23.69
N LEU A 404 -8.49 11.96 23.94
CA LEU A 404 -9.16 11.90 25.23
C LEU A 404 -8.54 10.79 26.09
N LEU A 405 -7.37 11.07 26.65
CA LEU A 405 -6.61 10.13 27.47
C LEU A 405 -7.32 9.81 28.80
N SER A 406 -8.13 10.73 29.33
CA SER A 406 -8.95 10.49 30.53
C SER A 406 -10.02 9.41 30.34
N GLN A 407 -10.42 9.15 29.09
CA GLN A 407 -11.35 8.10 28.72
C GLN A 407 -10.65 6.76 28.44
N SER A 408 -9.32 6.70 28.59
CA SER A 408 -8.56 5.45 28.53
C SER A 408 -8.53 4.75 29.90
N ASN A 409 -8.07 3.50 29.93
CA ASN A 409 -7.90 2.75 31.19
C ASN A 409 -6.64 3.14 31.98
N HIS A 410 -5.95 4.23 31.60
CA HIS A 410 -4.63 4.58 32.09
C HIS A 410 -4.61 5.91 32.85
N ALA A 411 -5.23 5.93 34.03
CA ALA A 411 -5.26 7.10 34.90
C ALA A 411 -3.87 7.59 35.35
N SER A 412 -2.84 6.76 35.21
CA SER A 412 -1.43 7.09 35.51
C SER A 412 -0.79 8.05 34.50
N ILE A 413 -1.40 8.25 33.33
CA ILE A 413 -0.88 9.17 32.31
C ILE A 413 -1.21 10.62 32.70
N ALA A 414 -0.29 11.26 33.41
CA ALA A 414 -0.41 12.63 33.89
C ALA A 414 0.88 13.45 33.69
N GLY A 415 0.82 14.76 33.96
CA GLY A 415 1.97 15.67 33.94
C GLY A 415 2.74 15.65 32.61
N GLU A 416 4.07 15.67 32.69
CA GLU A 416 4.96 15.71 31.53
C GLU A 416 4.78 14.53 30.58
N THR A 417 4.49 13.33 31.11
CA THR A 417 4.24 12.13 30.29
C THR A 417 3.00 12.31 29.42
N ARG A 418 1.90 12.83 30.00
CA ARG A 418 0.68 13.15 29.24
C ARG A 418 0.98 14.20 28.18
N ASP A 419 1.69 15.27 28.54
CA ASP A 419 1.93 16.40 27.64
C ASP A 419 2.81 16.00 26.44
N ALA A 420 3.87 15.21 26.69
CA ALA A 420 4.71 14.65 25.63
C ALA A 420 3.93 13.70 24.71
N LEU A 421 3.04 12.88 25.29
CA LEU A 421 2.21 11.94 24.54
C LEU A 421 1.20 12.66 23.64
N VAL A 422 0.49 13.66 24.19
CA VAL A 422 -0.46 14.50 23.44
C VAL A 422 0.24 15.20 22.28
N ASN A 423 1.40 15.82 22.56
CA ASN A 423 2.20 16.47 21.52
C ASN A 423 2.59 15.49 20.41
N ARG A 424 3.08 14.30 20.76
CA ARG A 424 3.47 13.29 19.78
C ARG A 424 2.28 12.78 18.96
N ILE A 425 1.08 12.67 19.54
CA ILE A 425 -0.14 12.34 18.80
C ILE A 425 -0.50 13.44 17.80
N GLN A 426 -0.52 14.71 18.24
CA GLN A 426 -0.84 15.87 17.40
C GLN A 426 0.13 16.09 16.24
N PHE A 427 1.43 15.83 16.48
CA PHE A 427 2.50 16.09 15.52
C PHE A 427 3.14 14.81 14.96
N GLY A 428 2.47 13.66 15.10
CA GLY A 428 2.97 12.39 14.57
C GLY A 428 3.08 12.35 13.04
N GLY A 429 2.42 13.27 12.33
CA GLY A 429 2.64 13.51 10.90
C GLY A 429 4.01 14.11 10.62
N ASP A 430 4.39 15.13 11.40
CA ASP A 430 5.65 15.85 11.26
C ASP A 430 6.85 14.97 11.61
N GLU A 431 6.71 14.08 12.62
CA GLU A 431 7.70 13.04 12.95
C GLU A 431 8.06 12.20 11.72
N VAL A 432 7.05 11.74 10.96
CA VAL A 432 7.25 10.92 9.76
C VAL A 432 7.83 11.73 8.60
N VAL A 433 7.35 12.95 8.38
CA VAL A 433 7.90 13.83 7.33
C VAL A 433 9.38 14.11 7.57
N LYS A 434 9.75 14.38 8.83
CA LYS A 434 11.15 14.58 9.23
C LYS A 434 11.97 13.31 9.04
N ALA A 435 11.45 12.14 9.44
CA ALA A 435 12.14 10.86 9.28
C ALA A 435 12.32 10.44 7.81
N LYS A 436 11.49 10.96 6.90
CA LYS A 436 11.61 10.77 5.45
C LYS A 436 12.42 11.87 4.76
N ASP A 437 13.13 12.71 5.49
CA ASP A 437 13.89 13.86 4.97
C ASP A 437 13.06 14.78 4.06
N GLY A 438 11.76 14.93 4.38
CA GLY A 438 10.83 15.72 3.58
C GLY A 438 10.34 15.05 2.29
N ALA A 439 10.76 13.81 1.97
CA ALA A 439 10.37 13.07 0.77
C ALA A 439 8.94 12.48 0.82
N GLY A 440 8.04 13.11 1.58
CA GLY A 440 6.63 12.74 1.72
C GLY A 440 6.19 12.48 3.15
N SER A 441 4.89 12.27 3.32
CA SER A 441 4.24 12.01 4.61
C SER A 441 4.02 10.50 4.86
N ALA A 442 3.27 10.17 5.91
CA ALA A 442 2.81 8.81 6.17
C ALA A 442 2.03 8.27 4.96
N THR A 443 2.46 7.10 4.47
CA THR A 443 1.85 6.41 3.33
C THR A 443 1.27 5.07 3.75
N LEU A 444 2.13 4.17 4.25
CA LEU A 444 1.77 2.81 4.64
C LEU A 444 0.79 2.77 5.83
N SER A 445 1.09 3.51 6.90
CA SER A 445 0.20 3.58 8.07
C SER A 445 -1.12 4.27 7.75
N MET A 446 -1.13 5.24 6.82
CA MET A 446 -2.35 5.88 6.35
C MET A 446 -3.20 4.92 5.49
N ALA A 447 -2.57 4.13 4.63
CA ALA A 447 -3.26 3.07 3.88
C ALA A 447 -3.92 2.04 4.82
N MET A 448 -3.21 1.62 5.87
CA MET A 448 -3.79 0.74 6.89
C MET A 448 -4.98 1.39 7.59
N ALA A 449 -4.85 2.65 8.03
CA ALA A 449 -5.92 3.37 8.69
C ALA A 449 -7.15 3.57 7.79
N GLY A 450 -6.95 3.90 6.51
CA GLY A 450 -8.03 4.00 5.51
C GLY A 450 -8.72 2.66 5.26
N ALA A 451 -7.95 1.57 5.10
CA ALA A 451 -8.50 0.24 4.92
C ALA A 451 -9.29 -0.24 6.15
N ARG A 452 -8.80 0.06 7.37
CA ARG A 452 -9.51 -0.24 8.62
C ARG A 452 -10.87 0.47 8.68
N PHE A 453 -10.90 1.77 8.35
CA PHE A 453 -12.16 2.52 8.36
C PHE A 453 -13.14 2.02 7.30
N ALA A 454 -12.65 1.69 6.10
CA ALA A 454 -13.46 1.07 5.06
C ALA A 454 -14.01 -0.29 5.51
N GLU A 455 -13.23 -1.13 6.18
CA GLU A 455 -13.72 -2.40 6.74
C GLU A 455 -14.82 -2.19 7.78
N SER A 456 -14.68 -1.21 8.67
CA SER A 456 -15.73 -0.86 9.64
C SER A 456 -17.03 -0.44 8.93
N LEU A 457 -16.96 0.36 7.87
CA LEU A 457 -18.14 0.70 7.06
C LEU A 457 -18.72 -0.51 6.32
N LEU A 458 -17.90 -1.39 5.74
CA LEU A 458 -18.36 -2.61 5.06
C LEU A 458 -19.08 -3.57 6.02
N ARG A 459 -18.54 -3.74 7.23
CA ARG A 459 -19.18 -4.53 8.30
C ARG A 459 -20.55 -3.96 8.67
N ALA A 460 -20.61 -2.64 8.90
CA ALA A 460 -21.83 -1.94 9.24
C ALA A 460 -22.87 -1.98 8.11
N ALA A 461 -22.43 -1.83 6.86
CA ALA A 461 -23.26 -1.93 5.66
C ALA A 461 -23.91 -3.32 5.53
N GLN A 462 -23.18 -4.36 5.90
CA GLN A 462 -23.64 -5.75 5.91
C GLN A 462 -24.48 -6.12 7.14
N GLY A 463 -24.85 -5.14 7.97
CA GLY A 463 -25.79 -5.29 9.08
C GLY A 463 -25.14 -5.60 10.44
N GLU A 464 -23.82 -5.54 10.55
CA GLU A 464 -23.16 -5.64 11.86
C GLU A 464 -23.50 -4.42 12.73
N LYS A 465 -23.90 -4.67 13.97
CA LYS A 465 -24.30 -3.63 14.93
C LYS A 465 -23.16 -3.27 15.87
N GLY A 466 -23.19 -2.05 16.42
CA GLY A 466 -22.19 -1.61 17.39
C GLY A 466 -20.81 -1.33 16.80
N VAL A 467 -20.73 -1.11 15.48
CA VAL A 467 -19.50 -0.68 14.83
C VAL A 467 -19.33 0.82 15.08
N ILE A 468 -18.42 1.19 15.97
CA ILE A 468 -18.19 2.58 16.39
C ILE A 468 -16.75 2.97 16.05
N GLU A 469 -16.58 4.04 15.28
CA GLU A 469 -15.27 4.58 14.93
C GLU A 469 -15.26 6.12 15.08
N PRO A 470 -14.15 6.71 15.56
CA PRO A 470 -13.96 8.15 15.44
C PRO A 470 -13.77 8.59 14.00
N THR A 471 -14.55 9.57 13.54
CA THR A 471 -14.46 10.11 12.16
C THR A 471 -14.98 11.53 12.08
N PHE A 472 -14.40 12.34 11.18
CA PHE A 472 -14.75 13.75 10.96
C PHE A 472 -15.97 13.86 10.04
N VAL A 473 -17.12 14.25 10.58
CA VAL A 473 -18.42 14.25 9.88
C VAL A 473 -19.18 15.56 10.12
N ASP A 474 -20.24 15.82 9.36
CA ASP A 474 -21.21 16.88 9.70
C ASP A 474 -21.84 16.53 11.05
N SER A 475 -21.56 17.35 12.06
CA SER A 475 -21.75 17.00 13.46
C SER A 475 -22.60 18.05 14.19
N PRO A 476 -23.57 17.63 15.01
CA PRO A 476 -24.37 18.55 15.81
C PRO A 476 -23.63 19.06 17.07
N LEU A 477 -22.52 18.43 17.50
CA LEU A 477 -21.94 18.61 18.84
C LEU A 477 -21.49 20.04 19.18
N PHE A 478 -21.05 20.81 18.18
CA PHE A 478 -20.54 22.18 18.34
C PHE A 478 -21.09 23.11 17.25
N LYS A 479 -22.24 22.74 16.66
CA LYS A 479 -22.81 23.44 15.51
C LYS A 479 -23.30 24.84 15.87
N ASP A 480 -23.77 25.01 17.11
CA ASP A 480 -24.13 26.28 17.75
C ASP A 480 -22.94 27.25 17.86
N GLN A 481 -21.70 26.74 17.89
CA GLN A 481 -20.47 27.53 17.91
C GLN A 481 -19.92 27.83 16.49
N GLY A 482 -20.64 27.39 15.46
CA GLY A 482 -20.26 27.51 14.06
C GLY A 482 -19.23 26.47 13.61
N ILE A 483 -19.23 25.29 14.23
CA ILE A 483 -18.39 24.14 13.87
C ILE A 483 -19.28 23.07 13.24
N ASP A 484 -19.47 23.17 11.93
CA ASP A 484 -20.34 22.24 11.18
C ASP A 484 -19.79 20.82 11.11
N PHE A 485 -18.46 20.67 11.18
CA PHE A 485 -17.79 19.38 11.07
C PHE A 485 -16.91 19.11 12.29
N PHE A 486 -17.00 17.92 12.86
CA PHE A 486 -16.24 17.54 14.05
C PHE A 486 -16.00 16.04 14.11
N ALA A 487 -14.78 15.64 14.46
CA ALA A 487 -14.42 14.24 14.67
C ALA A 487 -14.86 13.79 16.06
N SER A 488 -15.67 12.74 16.12
CA SER A 488 -16.17 12.15 17.37
C SER A 488 -16.53 10.68 17.13
N LYS A 489 -16.92 9.96 18.18
CA LYS A 489 -17.39 8.57 18.06
C LYS A 489 -18.68 8.54 17.25
N VAL A 490 -18.68 7.82 16.13
CA VAL A 490 -19.84 7.62 15.27
C VAL A 490 -20.17 6.14 15.19
N GLU A 491 -21.41 5.79 15.52
CA GLU A 491 -21.97 4.47 15.23
C GLU A 491 -22.32 4.39 13.75
N LEU A 492 -21.72 3.42 13.07
CA LEU A 492 -21.91 3.14 11.66
C LEU A 492 -23.02 2.10 11.50
N GLY A 493 -23.79 2.22 10.42
CA GLY A 493 -24.81 1.24 10.04
C GLY A 493 -25.04 1.19 8.53
N PRO A 494 -26.09 0.48 8.08
CA PRO A 494 -26.40 0.32 6.66
C PRO A 494 -26.58 1.62 5.86
N ASN A 495 -26.91 2.73 6.54
CA ASN A 495 -27.09 4.03 5.89
C ASN A 495 -25.92 5.00 6.09
N GLY A 496 -24.76 4.51 6.56
CA GLY A 496 -23.60 5.33 6.90
C GLY A 496 -23.57 5.68 8.39
N ALA A 497 -23.41 6.96 8.74
CA ALA A 497 -23.44 7.43 10.12
C ALA A 497 -24.86 7.38 10.69
N GLU A 498 -25.13 6.46 11.63
CA GLU A 498 -26.44 6.31 12.25
C GLU A 498 -26.57 7.12 13.54
N LYS A 499 -25.51 7.19 14.34
CA LYS A 499 -25.51 7.93 15.60
C LYS A 499 -24.17 8.61 15.87
N ILE A 500 -24.20 9.91 16.11
CA ILE A 500 -23.05 10.67 16.60
C ILE A 500 -23.15 10.69 18.12
N HIS A 501 -22.14 10.15 18.80
CA HIS A 501 -22.11 10.12 20.26
C HIS A 501 -21.59 11.45 20.80
N GLU A 502 -22.06 11.81 21.99
CA GLU A 502 -21.49 12.91 22.76
C GLU A 502 -20.00 12.68 23.04
N VAL A 503 -19.27 13.77 23.26
CA VAL A 503 -17.84 13.72 23.63
C VAL A 503 -17.62 12.89 24.90
N GLY A 504 -18.57 12.93 25.83
CA GLY A 504 -18.47 12.28 27.13
C GLY A 504 -17.65 13.12 28.13
N PRO A 505 -17.29 12.55 29.29
CA PRO A 505 -16.55 13.27 30.31
C PRO A 505 -15.14 13.62 29.83
N VAL A 506 -14.70 14.84 30.14
CA VAL A 506 -13.35 15.35 29.85
C VAL A 506 -12.80 16.06 31.08
N ASN A 507 -11.47 16.05 31.26
CA ASN A 507 -10.83 16.80 32.33
C ASN A 507 -10.48 18.23 31.88
N GLU A 508 -10.03 19.08 32.82
CA GLU A 508 -9.70 20.49 32.53
C GLU A 508 -8.62 20.65 31.45
N TYR A 509 -7.67 19.71 31.38
CA TYR A 509 -6.61 19.74 30.36
C TYR A 509 -7.16 19.45 28.96
N GLU A 510 -7.99 18.42 28.83
CA GLU A 510 -8.66 18.06 27.58
C GLU A 510 -9.64 19.15 27.15
N GLN A 511 -10.33 19.81 28.09
CA GLN A 511 -11.16 20.97 27.78
C GLN A 511 -10.35 22.09 27.13
N LYS A 512 -9.15 22.40 27.64
CA LYS A 512 -8.25 23.39 27.01
C LYS A 512 -7.82 22.97 25.60
N LEU A 513 -7.62 21.67 25.36
CA LEU A 513 -7.34 21.15 24.02
C LEU A 513 -8.54 21.31 23.08
N ILE A 514 -9.76 21.04 23.56
CA ILE A 514 -11.00 21.24 22.81
C ILE A 514 -11.15 22.72 22.45
N ASP A 515 -10.99 23.62 23.41
CA ASP A 515 -11.14 25.05 23.18
C ASP A 515 -10.16 25.55 22.09
N ALA A 516 -8.89 25.12 22.16
CA ALA A 516 -7.89 25.43 21.14
C ALA A 516 -8.23 24.80 19.77
N CYS A 517 -8.72 23.55 19.77
CA CYS A 517 -9.16 22.86 18.57
C CYS A 517 -10.27 23.63 17.86
N LEU A 518 -11.33 24.05 18.57
CA LEU A 518 -12.50 24.70 17.97
C LEU A 518 -12.13 26.01 17.26
N VAL A 519 -11.17 26.78 17.80
CA VAL A 519 -10.68 28.03 17.19
C VAL A 519 -10.08 27.80 15.80
N ASP A 520 -9.18 26.83 15.66
CA ASP A 520 -8.51 26.57 14.39
C ASP A 520 -9.37 25.76 13.43
N LEU A 521 -10.19 24.85 13.96
CA LEU A 521 -11.11 24.05 13.18
C LEU A 521 -12.14 24.92 12.46
N LYS A 522 -12.68 25.96 13.12
CA LYS A 522 -13.57 26.94 12.49
C LYS A 522 -12.95 27.58 11.25
N LYS A 523 -11.69 28.02 11.35
CA LYS A 523 -10.95 28.63 10.23
C LYS A 523 -10.74 27.62 9.10
N ASN A 524 -10.41 26.38 9.43
CA ASN A 524 -10.19 25.33 8.43
C ASN A 524 -11.47 24.99 7.67
N ILE A 525 -12.60 24.87 8.38
CA ILE A 525 -13.91 24.62 7.78
C ILE A 525 -14.28 25.76 6.84
N GLN A 526 -14.20 27.01 7.34
CA GLN A 526 -14.52 28.19 6.57
C GLN A 526 -13.65 28.30 5.30
N LYS A 527 -12.36 28.00 5.40
CA LYS A 527 -11.44 28.00 4.24
C LYS A 527 -11.89 27.03 3.14
N GLY A 528 -12.39 25.85 3.51
CA GLY A 528 -12.92 24.88 2.56
C GLY A 528 -14.22 25.36 1.88
N VAL A 529 -15.14 25.92 2.67
CA VAL A 529 -16.40 26.49 2.18
C VAL A 529 -16.14 27.66 1.23
N ASP A 530 -15.26 28.58 1.62
CA ASP A 530 -14.92 29.76 0.82
C ASP A 530 -14.22 29.38 -0.49
N PHE A 531 -13.39 28.33 -0.46
CA PHE A 531 -12.76 27.81 -1.67
C PHE A 531 -13.79 27.37 -2.72
N VAL A 532 -14.83 26.62 -2.33
CA VAL A 532 -15.88 26.19 -3.27
C VAL A 532 -16.71 27.38 -3.76
N LYS A 533 -17.07 28.31 -2.87
CA LYS A 533 -17.79 29.54 -3.27
C LYS A 533 -17.01 30.36 -4.29
N ALA A 534 -15.69 30.46 -4.13
CA ALA A 534 -14.82 31.15 -5.07
C ALA A 534 -14.51 30.34 -6.34
N ASN A 535 -14.70 29.02 -6.31
CA ASN A 535 -14.36 28.10 -7.39
C ASN A 535 -15.45 27.02 -7.58
N PRO A 536 -16.66 27.41 -8.01
CA PRO A 536 -17.85 26.55 -8.01
C PRO A 536 -17.72 25.30 -8.88
#